data_AF-A0A935DL70-F1
#
_entry.id   AF-A0A935DL70-F1
#
_cell.length_a   1.000
_cell.length_b   1.000
_cell.length_c   1.000
_cell.angle_alpha   90.00
_cell.angle_beta   90.00
_cell.angle_gamma   90.00
#
_symmetry.space_group_name_H-M   'P 1'
#
loop_
_entity.id
_entity.type
_entity.pdbx_description
1 polymer ?
#
loop_
_entity_poly.entity_id
_entity_poly.type
_entity_poly.pdbx_seq_one_letter_code
_entity_poly.pdbx_strand_id
1 'polypeptide(L)'
;MKFDDTKNPLGVHVLVCNTQYDGGSPAHSTAIALPVLLATPKITFPADGASVWGVVAPITAGSVFPTALQDGGKGVRDARWVAIGGGSGAIPDDHVFVNWNTHRNKVYFKLPALALIELAGGRVVWVMAKVLWCLGPYNGEADANRQLIRSRAAKGMNGTMTHELGHTMQQVLYAVPPGSTRPATAGSTTSAATREPLRLRHHQGGLRRHRRPHGAHRLQVRDVRRGRHRAAQHLLREVRALREGPVAQGRYGVSAGQPSPVLGLTPGAFADQAAVAAALDALAQSLLIGAPTGVTLDAPVAVPSRSAWLPLAGVWRRTFAEDRLVPFRRCAALVAVHDETGAARVAAAFPFKDPAGPELPPDEAAPEGAMADPFSLDAVARLGPLDGGTWSLSLVALGYASNTVRVRVEPAAAQLTPPRSAVWPVPGDGRFPSYRPSAASPALSESLGLSLDLGRVVLSREGTACVLHASGRVASPWVCPLDRPPGVAGDDYARGALPVTFVVCAANLPEPWQCTVTAAVYEALDASSARVYLSLDLFALPGFPRGARTLYLWAFTSGLRAGPALMALVTPEMLAPA
;
A
#
# COMPACT_ATOMS: atom_id res chain seq x y z
N MET A 1 -49.52 12.50 -8.33
CA MET A 1 -49.38 13.96 -8.11
C MET A 1 -49.72 14.21 -6.65
N LYS A 2 -48.73 14.50 -5.77
CA LYS A 2 -48.92 14.48 -4.29
C LYS A 2 -48.83 15.85 -3.61
N PHE A 3 -48.53 16.90 -4.37
CA PHE A 3 -48.54 18.29 -3.90
C PHE A 3 -49.32 19.11 -4.92
N ASP A 4 -50.63 19.14 -4.73
CA ASP A 4 -51.53 20.10 -5.38
C ASP A 4 -51.78 21.19 -4.34
N ASP A 5 -50.98 22.27 -4.40
CA ASP A 5 -51.18 23.44 -3.55
C ASP A 5 -52.32 24.28 -4.13
N THR A 6 -53.52 23.96 -3.70
CA THR A 6 -54.75 24.66 -4.08
C THR A 6 -54.91 26.02 -3.40
N LYS A 7 -53.91 26.52 -2.64
CA LYS A 7 -54.10 27.67 -1.75
C LYS A 7 -53.30 28.94 -2.05
N ASN A 8 -52.40 29.00 -3.04
CA ASN A 8 -51.91 30.27 -3.60
C ASN A 8 -51.01 30.05 -4.83
N PRO A 9 -51.24 30.72 -5.98
CA PRO A 9 -50.39 30.58 -7.17
C PRO A 9 -48.96 31.17 -7.02
N LEU A 10 -48.61 31.70 -5.85
CA LEU A 10 -47.30 32.30 -5.54
C LEU A 10 -46.50 31.49 -4.51
N GLY A 11 -46.99 30.33 -4.07
CA GLY A 11 -46.28 29.46 -3.14
C GLY A 11 -45.18 28.66 -3.82
N VAL A 12 -43.96 29.19 -3.91
CA VAL A 12 -42.79 28.38 -4.30
C VAL A 12 -42.44 27.45 -3.14
N HIS A 13 -42.75 26.16 -3.28
CA HIS A 13 -42.28 25.13 -2.36
C HIS A 13 -40.85 24.75 -2.75
N VAL A 14 -39.85 25.30 -2.05
CA VAL A 14 -38.45 24.88 -2.21
C VAL A 14 -38.20 23.65 -1.34
N LEU A 15 -38.03 22.49 -1.97
CA LEU A 15 -37.55 21.29 -1.28
C LEU A 15 -36.03 21.34 -1.19
N VAL A 16 -35.50 21.66 0.00
CA VAL A 16 -34.05 21.65 0.25
C VAL A 16 -33.63 20.26 0.70
N CYS A 17 -33.08 19.47 -0.23
CA CYS A 17 -32.47 18.18 0.09
C CYS A 17 -31.03 18.40 0.58
N ASN A 18 -30.78 18.31 1.89
CA ASN A 18 -29.45 18.59 2.47
C ASN A 18 -28.28 17.69 2.01
N THR A 19 -28.53 16.71 1.14
CA THR A 19 -27.53 15.74 0.67
C THR A 19 -27.82 15.39 -0.79
N GLN A 20 -26.84 15.66 -1.67
CA GLN A 20 -26.81 15.13 -3.03
C GLN A 20 -26.15 13.76 -2.97
N TYR A 21 -26.79 12.75 -3.55
CA TYR A 21 -26.21 11.44 -3.72
C TYR A 21 -25.73 11.33 -5.16
N ASP A 22 -24.43 11.49 -5.36
CA ASP A 22 -23.78 11.26 -6.65
C ASP A 22 -23.64 9.74 -6.83
N GLY A 23 -24.74 9.07 -7.15
CA GLY A 23 -24.75 7.66 -7.51
C GLY A 23 -25.00 7.49 -9.00
N GLY A 24 -24.38 6.49 -9.61
CA GLY A 24 -24.72 6.13 -10.99
C GLY A 24 -23.94 6.86 -12.08
N SER A 25 -22.76 7.41 -11.80
CA SER A 25 -21.77 7.67 -12.86
C SER A 25 -20.82 6.47 -12.98
N PRO A 26 -20.10 6.27 -14.11
CA PRO A 26 -19.08 5.23 -14.23
C PRO A 26 -18.05 5.24 -13.08
N ALA A 27 -17.76 6.43 -12.53
CA ALA A 27 -16.86 6.62 -11.38
C ALA A 27 -17.41 6.01 -10.06
N HIS A 28 -18.70 5.73 -9.98
CA HIS A 28 -19.37 5.14 -8.82
C HIS A 28 -19.74 3.67 -9.06
N SER A 29 -18.80 2.94 -9.67
CA SER A 29 -18.90 1.50 -9.86
C SER A 29 -17.62 0.82 -9.41
N THR A 30 -17.74 -0.39 -8.86
CA THR A 30 -16.62 -1.22 -8.44
C THR A 30 -16.82 -2.62 -8.99
N ALA A 31 -15.83 -3.13 -9.71
CA ALA A 31 -15.79 -4.53 -10.06
C ALA A 31 -15.39 -5.35 -8.82
N ILE A 32 -16.07 -6.46 -8.60
CA ILE A 32 -15.70 -7.43 -7.57
C ILE A 32 -15.18 -8.70 -8.25
N ALA A 33 -14.21 -9.34 -7.62
CA ALA A 33 -13.69 -10.66 -7.97
C ALA A 33 -13.26 -11.36 -6.67
N LEU A 34 -14.05 -12.32 -6.20
CA LEU A 34 -13.82 -12.98 -4.91
C LEU A 34 -13.77 -14.50 -5.05
N PRO A 35 -12.74 -15.17 -4.52
CA PRO A 35 -12.63 -16.62 -4.59
C PRO A 35 -13.48 -17.32 -3.52
N VAL A 36 -14.04 -18.47 -3.89
CA VAL A 36 -14.69 -19.45 -3.02
C VAL A 36 -13.92 -20.77 -3.16
N LEU A 37 -13.48 -21.30 -2.02
CA LEU A 37 -12.80 -22.58 -1.89
C LEU A 37 -13.62 -23.49 -0.96
N LEU A 38 -13.38 -24.80 -0.97
CA LEU A 38 -13.99 -25.73 -0.01
C LEU A 38 -13.64 -25.40 1.45
N ALA A 39 -12.55 -24.66 1.69
CA ALA A 39 -12.19 -24.17 3.02
C ALA A 39 -12.90 -22.84 3.39
N THR A 40 -13.52 -22.16 2.43
CA THR A 40 -14.24 -20.90 2.69
C THR A 40 -15.45 -21.19 3.58
N PRO A 41 -15.63 -20.48 4.71
CA PRO A 41 -16.82 -20.65 5.52
C PRO A 41 -18.09 -20.35 4.72
N LYS A 42 -19.12 -21.20 4.88
CA LYS A 42 -20.46 -20.91 4.35
C LYS A 42 -20.97 -19.61 4.96
N ILE A 43 -21.74 -18.87 4.17
CA ILE A 43 -22.38 -17.62 4.58
C ILE A 43 -23.83 -17.90 5.00
N THR A 44 -24.36 -17.11 5.93
CA THR A 44 -25.81 -17.01 6.13
C THR A 44 -26.36 -16.06 5.08
N PHE A 45 -27.12 -16.58 4.12
CA PHE A 45 -27.69 -15.76 3.05
C PHE A 45 -28.88 -14.96 3.60
N PRO A 46 -28.89 -13.62 3.54
CA PRO A 46 -29.88 -12.85 4.29
C PRO A 46 -31.32 -12.98 3.79
N ALA A 47 -31.53 -13.35 2.51
CA ALA A 47 -32.86 -13.42 1.93
C ALA A 47 -33.71 -14.54 2.54
N ASP A 48 -33.09 -15.68 2.88
CA ASP A 48 -33.76 -16.89 3.38
C ASP A 48 -33.20 -17.37 4.73
N GLY A 49 -32.11 -16.76 5.22
CA GLY A 49 -31.41 -17.18 6.44
C GLY A 49 -30.62 -18.48 6.29
N ALA A 50 -30.51 -19.04 5.09
CA ALA A 50 -29.90 -20.34 4.88
C ALA A 50 -28.36 -20.26 4.96
N SER A 51 -27.73 -21.33 5.48
CA SER A 51 -26.27 -21.49 5.41
C SER A 51 -25.88 -22.07 4.04
N VAL A 52 -25.29 -21.23 3.18
CA VAL A 52 -24.99 -21.55 1.78
C VAL A 52 -23.51 -21.33 1.46
N TRP A 53 -23.03 -22.02 0.43
CA TRP A 53 -21.75 -21.69 -0.19
C TRP A 53 -21.88 -20.38 -0.96
N GLY A 54 -20.97 -19.45 -0.69
CA GLY A 54 -21.07 -18.10 -1.19
C GLY A 54 -19.99 -17.19 -0.62
N VAL A 55 -20.06 -15.92 -0.99
CA VAL A 55 -19.16 -14.86 -0.50
C VAL A 55 -19.94 -13.62 -0.14
N VAL A 56 -19.41 -12.87 0.82
CA VAL A 56 -19.85 -11.52 1.15
C VAL A 56 -18.79 -10.55 0.64
N ALA A 57 -19.18 -9.68 -0.30
CA ALA A 57 -18.33 -8.64 -0.85
C ALA A 57 -18.51 -7.33 -0.06
N PRO A 58 -17.52 -6.92 0.76
CA PRO A 58 -17.52 -5.60 1.36
C PRO A 58 -17.13 -4.55 0.31
N ILE A 59 -17.97 -3.53 0.13
CA ILE A 59 -17.74 -2.41 -0.76
C ILE A 59 -17.27 -1.23 0.09
N THR A 60 -15.96 -1.01 0.15
CA THR A 60 -15.38 0.05 0.98
C THR A 60 -15.65 1.45 0.45
N ALA A 61 -15.93 1.57 -0.84
CA ALA A 61 -16.13 2.84 -1.52
C ALA A 61 -17.41 3.58 -1.10
N GLY A 62 -18.44 2.87 -0.63
CA GLY A 62 -19.69 3.51 -0.20
C GLY A 62 -20.84 2.54 0.06
N SER A 63 -22.05 3.10 0.10
CA SER A 63 -23.27 2.29 0.22
C SER A 63 -23.64 1.67 -1.13
N VAL A 64 -24.14 0.43 -1.10
CA VAL A 64 -24.67 -0.28 -2.27
C VAL A 64 -26.20 -0.27 -2.23
N PHE A 65 -26.81 -0.19 -3.40
CA PHE A 65 -28.26 -0.12 -3.57
C PHE A 65 -28.76 -1.37 -4.30
N PRO A 66 -29.92 -1.93 -3.92
CA PRO A 66 -30.56 -2.98 -4.71
C PRO A 66 -30.91 -2.46 -6.11
N THR A 67 -31.44 -1.24 -6.16
CA THR A 67 -31.84 -0.53 -7.36
C THR A 67 -30.86 0.61 -7.65
N ALA A 68 -30.32 0.67 -8.85
CA ALA A 68 -29.37 1.68 -9.29
C ALA A 68 -30.05 3.05 -9.41
N LEU A 69 -29.42 4.07 -8.82
CA LEU A 69 -29.93 5.45 -8.86
C LEU A 69 -29.92 6.05 -10.28
N GLN A 70 -29.01 5.58 -11.15
CA GLN A 70 -28.82 6.11 -12.51
C GLN A 70 -30.04 5.88 -13.41
N ASP A 71 -30.52 4.64 -13.42
CA ASP A 71 -31.44 4.14 -14.45
C ASP A 71 -32.60 3.34 -13.86
N GLY A 72 -32.65 3.16 -12.53
CA GLY A 72 -33.64 2.32 -11.87
C GLY A 72 -33.47 0.82 -12.14
N GLY A 73 -32.36 0.41 -12.77
CA GLY A 73 -32.01 -0.99 -12.98
C GLY A 73 -31.42 -1.62 -11.71
N LYS A 74 -30.78 -2.78 -11.84
CA LYS A 74 -30.11 -3.44 -10.70
C LYS A 74 -28.84 -2.70 -10.33
N GLY A 75 -28.59 -2.56 -9.02
CA GLY A 75 -27.35 -2.01 -8.48
C GLY A 75 -26.18 -2.99 -8.51
N VAL A 76 -26.44 -4.30 -8.62
CA VAL A 76 -25.43 -5.31 -8.93
C VAL A 76 -25.69 -5.82 -10.34
N ARG A 77 -24.68 -5.76 -11.19
CA ARG A 77 -24.75 -6.11 -12.61
C ARG A 77 -23.72 -7.17 -12.96
N ASP A 78 -23.98 -7.90 -14.03
CA ASP A 78 -23.05 -8.86 -14.63
C ASP A 78 -22.51 -9.89 -13.62
N ALA A 79 -23.34 -10.26 -12.63
CA ALA A 79 -22.97 -11.23 -11.62
C ALA A 79 -22.78 -12.60 -12.27
N ARG A 80 -21.57 -13.14 -12.18
CA ARG A 80 -21.18 -14.42 -12.78
C ARG A 80 -20.16 -15.14 -11.93
N TRP A 81 -19.99 -16.42 -12.19
CA TRP A 81 -18.97 -17.26 -11.56
C TRP A 81 -18.06 -17.87 -12.62
N VAL A 82 -16.79 -18.10 -12.26
CA VAL A 82 -15.76 -18.72 -13.11
C VAL A 82 -14.91 -19.68 -12.28
N ALA A 83 -14.80 -20.94 -12.68
CA ALA A 83 -13.87 -21.88 -12.05
C ALA A 83 -12.51 -21.85 -12.76
N ILE A 84 -11.40 -21.88 -12.00
CA ILE A 84 -10.06 -21.97 -12.60
C ILE A 84 -9.93 -23.30 -13.36
N GLY A 85 -9.69 -23.22 -14.67
CA GLY A 85 -9.60 -24.40 -15.54
C GLY A 85 -10.93 -25.16 -15.70
N GLY A 86 -12.06 -24.50 -15.46
CA GLY A 86 -13.39 -25.13 -15.45
C GLY A 86 -14.49 -24.30 -16.08
N GLY A 87 -15.74 -24.61 -15.70
CA GLY A 87 -16.93 -23.94 -16.21
C GLY A 87 -17.08 -22.49 -15.77
N SER A 88 -18.01 -21.79 -16.40
CA SER A 88 -18.46 -20.46 -15.99
C SER A 88 -19.97 -20.32 -16.22
N GLY A 89 -20.60 -19.34 -15.56
CA GLY A 89 -22.01 -19.08 -15.75
C GLY A 89 -22.50 -17.84 -15.02
N ALA A 90 -23.72 -17.41 -15.33
CA ALA A 90 -24.37 -16.32 -14.60
C ALA A 90 -24.71 -16.73 -13.16
N ILE A 91 -24.69 -15.77 -12.24
CA ILE A 91 -25.29 -15.91 -10.91
C ILE A 91 -26.72 -15.36 -11.02
N PRO A 92 -27.74 -16.19 -10.73
CA PRO A 92 -29.14 -15.75 -10.74
C PRO A 92 -29.40 -14.54 -9.83
N ASP A 93 -30.41 -13.74 -10.14
CA ASP A 93 -30.70 -12.52 -9.36
C ASP A 93 -31.12 -12.81 -7.92
N ASP A 94 -31.89 -13.89 -7.72
CA ASP A 94 -32.30 -14.37 -6.41
C ASP A 94 -31.12 -14.95 -5.59
N HIS A 95 -29.96 -15.11 -6.22
CA HIS A 95 -28.69 -15.46 -5.58
C HIS A 95 -27.82 -14.24 -5.25
N VAL A 96 -28.29 -13.02 -5.52
CA VAL A 96 -27.60 -11.77 -5.19
C VAL A 96 -28.44 -10.98 -4.19
N PHE A 97 -27.88 -10.68 -3.03
CA PHE A 97 -28.56 -9.89 -2.01
C PHE A 97 -27.74 -8.66 -1.61
N VAL A 98 -28.33 -7.48 -1.76
CA VAL A 98 -27.74 -6.21 -1.29
C VAL A 98 -28.31 -5.89 0.09
N ASN A 99 -27.46 -5.94 1.13
CA ASN A 99 -27.89 -5.67 2.51
C ASN A 99 -27.90 -4.16 2.78
N TRP A 100 -28.83 -3.47 2.16
CA TRP A 100 -28.88 -2.02 2.18
C TRP A 100 -29.30 -1.43 3.54
N ASN A 101 -29.93 -2.22 4.41
CA ASN A 101 -30.50 -1.76 5.68
C ASN A 101 -29.56 -1.95 6.89
N THR A 102 -28.98 -3.14 7.04
CA THR A 102 -28.19 -3.57 8.21
C THR A 102 -26.69 -3.45 7.95
N HIS A 103 -26.26 -3.81 6.73
CA HIS A 103 -24.85 -3.80 6.33
C HIS A 103 -24.68 -3.12 4.96
N ARG A 104 -24.93 -1.81 4.95
CA ARG A 104 -25.16 -0.95 3.76
C ARG A 104 -24.08 -1.03 2.67
N ASN A 105 -22.94 -1.59 2.99
CA ASN A 105 -21.78 -1.73 2.14
C ASN A 105 -21.44 -3.19 1.85
N LYS A 106 -22.39 -4.12 1.95
CA LYS A 106 -22.17 -5.55 1.71
C LYS A 106 -23.13 -6.10 0.65
N VAL A 107 -22.56 -6.86 -0.28
CA VAL A 107 -23.30 -7.67 -1.25
C VAL A 107 -23.03 -9.14 -0.97
N TYR A 108 -24.08 -9.95 -0.93
CA TYR A 108 -24.01 -11.37 -0.66
C TYR A 108 -24.27 -12.11 -1.96
N PHE A 109 -23.44 -13.11 -2.26
CA PHE A 109 -23.57 -13.96 -3.44
C PHE A 109 -23.70 -15.41 -3.00
N LYS A 110 -24.80 -16.06 -3.39
CA LYS A 110 -25.04 -17.50 -3.24
C LYS A 110 -24.57 -18.22 -4.51
N LEU A 111 -23.73 -19.24 -4.38
CA LEU A 111 -23.26 -19.98 -5.55
C LEU A 111 -24.40 -20.79 -6.21
N PRO A 112 -24.57 -20.72 -7.55
CA PRO A 112 -25.53 -21.57 -8.26
C PRO A 112 -25.07 -23.03 -8.33
N ALA A 113 -25.99 -23.95 -8.64
CA ALA A 113 -25.72 -25.39 -8.62
C ALA A 113 -24.51 -25.83 -9.45
N LEU A 114 -24.33 -25.27 -10.66
CA LEU A 114 -23.18 -25.59 -11.51
C LEU A 114 -21.84 -25.17 -10.89
N ALA A 115 -21.80 -24.02 -10.22
CA ALA A 115 -20.62 -23.56 -9.49
C ALA A 115 -20.29 -24.48 -8.30
N LEU A 116 -21.33 -25.03 -7.65
CA LEU A 116 -21.15 -25.98 -6.54
C LEU A 116 -20.55 -27.31 -7.00
N ILE A 117 -20.87 -27.77 -8.22
CA ILE A 117 -20.25 -28.97 -8.80
C ILE A 117 -18.75 -28.76 -8.98
N GLU A 118 -18.36 -27.61 -9.54
CA GLU A 118 -16.94 -27.25 -9.73
C GLU A 118 -16.21 -27.14 -8.38
N LEU A 119 -16.85 -26.49 -7.40
CA LEU A 119 -16.32 -26.37 -6.04
C LEU A 119 -16.15 -27.73 -5.35
N ALA A 120 -17.15 -28.62 -5.48
CA ALA A 120 -17.10 -29.98 -4.95
C ALA A 120 -16.00 -30.84 -5.62
N GLY A 121 -15.66 -30.53 -6.88
CA GLY A 121 -14.52 -31.09 -7.59
C GLY A 121 -13.15 -30.55 -7.11
N GLY A 122 -13.11 -29.73 -6.06
CA GLY A 122 -11.88 -29.17 -5.49
C GLY A 122 -11.34 -27.94 -6.21
N ARG A 123 -12.08 -27.39 -7.19
CA ARG A 123 -11.64 -26.20 -7.94
C ARG A 123 -11.98 -24.93 -7.17
N VAL A 124 -11.20 -23.87 -7.43
CA VAL A 124 -11.49 -22.52 -6.93
C VAL A 124 -12.51 -21.87 -7.85
N VAL A 125 -13.60 -21.37 -7.26
CA VAL A 125 -14.67 -20.66 -7.97
C VAL A 125 -14.59 -19.17 -7.66
N TRP A 126 -14.41 -18.34 -8.67
CA TRP A 126 -14.43 -16.88 -8.56
C TRP A 126 -15.83 -16.33 -8.81
N VAL A 127 -16.32 -15.51 -7.89
CA VAL A 127 -17.52 -14.69 -8.07
C VAL A 127 -17.11 -13.32 -8.59
N MET A 128 -17.65 -12.91 -9.73
CA MET A 128 -17.40 -11.62 -10.37
C MET A 128 -18.71 -10.85 -10.54
N ALA A 129 -18.70 -9.55 -10.31
CA ALA A 129 -19.84 -8.68 -10.60
C ALA A 129 -19.39 -7.22 -10.73
N LYS A 130 -20.25 -6.36 -11.27
CA LYS A 130 -20.12 -4.91 -11.19
C LYS A 130 -21.12 -4.37 -10.17
N VAL A 131 -20.62 -3.71 -9.14
CA VAL A 131 -21.45 -3.15 -8.08
C VAL A 131 -21.48 -1.63 -8.20
N LEU A 132 -22.67 -1.07 -8.32
CA LEU A 132 -22.91 0.36 -8.28
C LEU A 132 -23.06 0.80 -6.83
N TRP A 133 -22.36 1.88 -6.48
CA TRP A 133 -22.35 2.43 -5.13
C TRP A 133 -22.57 3.94 -5.17
N CYS A 134 -22.69 4.57 -4.01
CA CYS A 134 -22.62 6.03 -3.91
C CYS A 134 -22.10 6.44 -2.53
N LEU A 135 -21.69 7.70 -2.44
CA LEU A 135 -21.26 8.30 -1.18
C LEU A 135 -22.47 8.65 -0.32
N GLY A 136 -22.42 8.24 0.94
CA GLY A 136 -23.41 8.59 1.96
C GLY A 136 -24.34 7.44 2.38
N PRO A 137 -25.08 7.62 3.48
CA PRO A 137 -25.95 6.60 4.05
C PRO A 137 -27.23 6.43 3.23
N TYR A 138 -27.57 5.19 2.88
CA TYR A 138 -28.87 4.82 2.32
C TYR A 138 -29.83 4.33 3.41
N ASN A 139 -31.07 4.82 3.42
CA ASN A 139 -32.09 4.43 4.42
C ASN A 139 -33.35 3.79 3.81
N GLY A 140 -33.34 3.47 2.51
CA GLY A 140 -34.37 2.62 1.89
C GLY A 140 -35.01 3.17 0.63
N GLU A 141 -35.80 2.28 0.02
CA GLU A 141 -36.68 2.53 -1.12
C GLU A 141 -38.13 2.44 -0.60
N ALA A 142 -39.01 3.36 -1.03
CA ALA A 142 -40.43 3.22 -0.78
C ALA A 142 -41.11 2.71 -2.07
N ASP A 143 -41.76 1.54 -1.96
CA ASP A 143 -42.20 0.64 -3.04
C ASP A 143 -43.10 1.21 -4.17
N ALA A 144 -43.44 2.50 -4.14
CA ALA A 144 -44.26 3.12 -5.19
C ALA A 144 -43.85 4.55 -5.59
N ASN A 145 -42.88 5.18 -4.92
CA ASN A 145 -42.36 6.50 -5.30
C ASN A 145 -40.94 6.63 -4.77
N ARG A 146 -39.97 6.75 -5.69
CA ARG A 146 -38.52 6.84 -5.47
C ARG A 146 -38.14 8.03 -4.57
N GLN A 147 -38.31 7.90 -3.25
CA GLN A 147 -37.92 8.92 -2.29
C GLN A 147 -36.69 8.46 -1.50
N LEU A 148 -35.60 9.19 -1.68
CA LEU A 148 -34.41 9.12 -0.83
C LEU A 148 -34.69 9.87 0.49
N ILE A 149 -34.60 9.18 1.62
CA ILE A 149 -34.79 9.78 2.96
C ILE A 149 -33.47 9.81 3.76
N ARG A 150 -32.97 11.05 3.92
CA ARG A 150 -32.09 11.67 4.94
C ARG A 150 -31.35 10.82 5.98
N SER A 151 -30.11 11.23 6.32
CA SER A 151 -29.55 11.11 7.69
C SER A 151 -28.92 12.41 8.21
N ARG A 152 -28.99 12.62 9.53
CA ARG A 152 -28.40 13.71 10.33
C ARG A 152 -26.88 13.47 10.47
N ALA A 153 -26.06 14.10 9.65
CA ALA A 153 -24.65 14.32 9.99
C ALA A 153 -24.24 15.73 9.59
N ALA A 154 -23.77 16.49 10.58
CA ALA A 154 -23.26 17.83 10.41
C ALA A 154 -21.91 17.78 9.71
N LYS A 155 -21.87 18.00 8.38
CA LYS A 155 -20.75 18.56 7.63
C LYS A 155 -21.17 18.77 6.18
N GLY A 156 -21.17 20.02 5.74
CA GLY A 156 -21.28 20.42 4.33
C GLY A 156 -22.71 20.41 3.79
N MET A 157 -23.34 21.59 3.80
CA MET A 157 -24.40 21.89 2.82
C MET A 157 -23.74 21.87 1.43
N ASN A 158 -24.33 21.22 0.44
CA ASN A 158 -23.80 21.20 -0.92
C ASN A 158 -23.78 22.63 -1.48
N GLY A 159 -22.58 23.21 -1.62
CA GLY A 159 -22.40 24.61 -2.05
C GLY A 159 -23.01 24.91 -3.42
N THR A 160 -23.06 23.91 -4.31
CA THR A 160 -23.66 24.04 -5.64
C THR A 160 -25.18 24.20 -5.56
N MET A 161 -25.87 23.44 -4.71
CA MET A 161 -27.31 23.68 -4.50
C MET A 161 -27.59 25.05 -3.89
N THR A 162 -26.77 25.52 -2.95
CA THR A 162 -26.94 26.86 -2.37
C THR A 162 -26.73 27.93 -3.45
N HIS A 163 -25.81 27.70 -4.39
CA HIS A 163 -25.54 28.57 -5.54
C HIS A 163 -26.74 28.60 -6.51
N GLU A 164 -27.25 27.44 -6.93
CA GLU A 164 -28.40 27.35 -7.85
C GLU A 164 -29.72 27.81 -7.23
N LEU A 165 -29.89 27.58 -5.92
CA LEU A 165 -31.01 28.14 -5.17
C LEU A 165 -30.94 29.67 -5.12
N GLY A 166 -29.72 30.23 -4.99
CA GLY A 166 -29.49 31.68 -5.11
C GLY A 166 -29.97 32.22 -6.45
N HIS A 167 -29.61 31.59 -7.57
CA HIS A 167 -30.08 31.95 -8.91
C HIS A 167 -31.60 31.84 -9.04
N THR A 168 -32.18 30.75 -8.54
CA THR A 168 -33.64 30.52 -8.61
C THR A 168 -34.42 31.55 -7.79
N MET A 169 -33.97 31.85 -6.56
CA MET A 169 -34.58 32.91 -5.74
C MET A 169 -34.45 34.28 -6.39
N GLN A 170 -33.29 34.56 -7.00
CA GLN A 170 -33.06 35.80 -7.73
C GLN A 170 -33.99 35.92 -8.95
N GLN A 171 -34.16 34.84 -9.71
CA GLN A 171 -35.07 34.79 -10.86
C GLN A 171 -36.54 34.95 -10.46
N VAL A 172 -36.97 34.35 -9.33
CA VAL A 172 -38.31 34.55 -8.79
C VAL A 172 -38.53 36.01 -8.39
N LEU A 173 -37.53 36.66 -7.77
CA LEU A 173 -37.61 38.09 -7.44
C LEU A 173 -37.69 38.99 -8.69
N TYR A 174 -37.09 38.58 -9.81
CA TYR A 174 -37.16 39.31 -11.08
C TYR A 174 -38.40 38.97 -11.93
N ALA A 175 -39.00 37.79 -11.75
CA ALA A 175 -40.20 37.35 -12.46
C ALA A 175 -41.49 37.90 -11.85
N VAL A 176 -41.43 38.45 -10.63
CA VAL A 176 -42.55 39.16 -10.01
C VAL A 176 -42.65 40.56 -10.65
N PRO A 177 -43.76 40.91 -11.34
CA PRO A 177 -43.88 42.20 -12.00
C PRO A 177 -43.79 43.36 -11.00
N PRO A 178 -43.21 44.51 -11.40
CA PRO A 178 -43.27 45.73 -10.61
C PRO A 178 -44.75 46.10 -10.36
N GLY A 179 -45.20 46.05 -9.10
CA GLY A 179 -46.59 46.41 -8.73
C GLY A 179 -47.33 45.42 -7.81
N SER A 180 -46.68 44.32 -7.41
CA SER A 180 -47.26 43.32 -6.49
C SER A 180 -46.94 43.57 -5.00
N THR A 181 -46.28 44.68 -4.67
CA THR A 181 -46.34 45.20 -3.29
C THR A 181 -47.75 45.68 -3.03
N ARG A 182 -48.39 45.03 -2.06
CA ARG A 182 -49.71 45.29 -1.49
C ARG A 182 -50.10 46.78 -1.56
N PRO A 183 -51.30 47.14 -2.06
CA PRO A 183 -51.72 48.54 -2.14
C PRO A 183 -51.69 49.17 -0.75
N ALA A 184 -51.08 50.35 -0.69
CA ALA A 184 -51.10 51.22 0.46
C ALA A 184 -52.55 51.48 0.88
N THR A 185 -52.92 51.09 2.09
CA THR A 185 -54.10 51.63 2.76
C THR A 185 -53.82 53.09 3.08
N ALA A 186 -54.41 53.97 2.27
CA ALA A 186 -54.45 55.41 2.50
C ALA A 186 -55.45 55.76 3.61
N GLY A 187 -55.05 56.69 4.48
CA GLY A 187 -55.95 57.61 5.17
C GLY A 187 -55.83 57.65 6.69
N SER A 188 -55.08 58.63 7.23
CA SER A 188 -55.60 59.58 8.23
C SER A 188 -54.53 60.60 8.69
N THR A 189 -54.65 61.82 8.13
CA THR A 189 -54.46 63.17 8.71
C THR A 189 -53.22 63.57 9.55
N THR A 190 -52.54 64.60 9.02
CA THR A 190 -52.00 65.83 9.67
C THR A 190 -51.10 65.76 10.90
N SER A 191 -49.84 66.18 10.78
CA SER A 191 -49.38 67.54 11.07
C SER A 191 -47.84 67.64 10.98
N ALA A 192 -47.35 68.83 10.68
CA ALA A 192 -45.95 69.15 10.46
C ALA A 192 -45.16 69.26 11.77
N ALA A 193 -43.91 68.77 11.81
CA ALA A 193 -42.80 69.39 12.52
C ALA A 193 -41.46 68.65 12.30
N THR A 194 -40.47 69.43 11.83
CA THR A 194 -39.03 69.41 12.16
C THR A 194 -38.13 68.17 11.95
N ARG A 195 -37.01 68.48 11.25
CA ARG A 195 -35.70 67.82 11.17
C ARG A 195 -35.21 67.13 12.46
N GLU A 196 -34.64 65.93 12.33
CA GLU A 196 -33.28 65.57 12.81
C GLU A 196 -32.85 64.16 12.32
N PRO A 197 -31.56 63.92 12.03
CA PRO A 197 -31.04 62.61 11.65
C PRO A 197 -30.76 61.73 12.89
N LEU A 198 -31.37 60.55 12.92
CA LEU A 198 -31.25 59.59 14.01
C LEU A 198 -29.83 58.99 14.06
N ARG A 199 -29.08 59.36 15.10
CA ARG A 199 -27.84 58.70 15.53
C ARG A 199 -28.15 57.32 16.11
N LEU A 200 -27.47 56.29 15.61
CA LEU A 200 -27.39 54.97 16.25
C LEU A 200 -26.65 55.10 17.60
N ARG A 201 -27.39 54.99 18.71
CA ARG A 201 -26.83 54.83 20.06
C ARG A 201 -26.53 53.35 20.32
N HIS A 202 -25.29 53.07 20.71
CA HIS A 202 -24.91 51.85 21.40
C HIS A 202 -25.63 51.78 22.74
N HIS A 203 -26.47 50.75 22.94
CA HIS A 203 -26.92 50.35 24.25
C HIS A 203 -25.96 49.31 24.85
N GLN A 204 -25.13 49.77 25.78
CA GLN A 204 -24.58 48.91 26.83
C GLN A 204 -25.67 48.69 27.90
N GLY A 205 -26.10 47.45 28.08
CA GLY A 205 -26.63 46.94 29.35
C GLY A 205 -25.79 45.71 29.69
N GLY A 206 -25.10 45.60 30.82
CA GLY A 206 -25.55 45.97 32.15
C GLY A 206 -26.21 44.77 32.83
N LEU A 207 -25.50 43.63 32.94
CA LEU A 207 -25.96 42.48 33.71
C LEU A 207 -25.00 42.14 34.86
N ARG A 208 -25.62 42.12 36.03
CA ARG A 208 -25.06 42.04 37.38
C ARG A 208 -24.36 40.71 37.63
N ARG A 209 -23.23 40.81 38.34
CA ARG A 209 -22.51 39.68 38.94
C ARG A 209 -23.33 39.08 40.09
N HIS A 210 -23.75 37.82 39.94
CA HIS A 210 -24.01 36.95 41.08
C HIS A 210 -22.82 35.98 41.27
N ARG A 211 -22.11 36.16 42.38
CA ARG A 211 -21.13 35.21 42.91
C ARG A 211 -21.86 33.98 43.45
N ARG A 212 -21.49 32.78 42.98
CA ARG A 212 -21.60 31.50 43.70
C ARG A 212 -20.39 30.60 43.35
N PRO A 213 -20.04 29.64 44.23
CA PRO A 213 -18.64 29.33 44.52
C PRO A 213 -18.03 28.25 43.63
N HIS A 214 -16.71 28.33 43.50
CA HIS A 214 -15.84 27.35 42.88
C HIS A 214 -15.78 26.05 43.68
N GLY A 215 -16.11 24.93 43.02
CA GLY A 215 -15.78 23.59 43.48
C GLY A 215 -16.22 22.57 42.45
N ALA A 216 -15.31 21.68 42.03
CA ALA A 216 -15.56 20.54 41.15
C ALA A 216 -15.59 20.79 39.61
N HIS A 217 -14.49 21.27 39.01
CA HIS A 217 -14.23 21.01 37.58
C HIS A 217 -12.75 20.76 37.21
N ARG A 218 -11.85 20.61 38.19
CA ARG A 218 -10.41 20.36 37.91
C ARG A 218 -10.01 18.88 37.81
N LEU A 219 -10.91 17.93 38.08
CA LEU A 219 -10.60 16.49 37.96
C LEU A 219 -10.92 15.89 36.58
N GLN A 220 -11.94 16.40 35.87
CA GLN A 220 -12.35 15.78 34.58
C GLN A 220 -11.40 16.10 33.41
N VAL A 221 -10.67 17.22 33.40
CA VAL A 221 -9.76 17.56 32.28
C VAL A 221 -8.44 16.79 32.37
N ARG A 222 -8.03 16.37 33.59
CA ARG A 222 -6.81 15.55 33.79
C ARG A 222 -7.04 14.09 33.38
N ASP A 223 -8.24 13.56 33.59
CA ASP A 223 -8.57 12.18 33.23
C ASP A 223 -8.82 11.99 31.73
N VAL A 224 -9.41 12.99 31.04
CA VAL A 224 -9.56 12.95 29.58
C VAL A 224 -8.20 13.06 28.86
N ARG A 225 -7.25 13.85 29.38
CA ARG A 225 -5.88 13.91 28.82
C ARG A 225 -5.09 12.62 29.07
N ARG A 226 -5.25 11.98 30.23
CA ARG A 226 -4.63 10.67 30.52
C ARG A 226 -5.24 9.54 29.69
N GLY A 227 -6.55 9.56 29.45
CA GLY A 227 -7.24 8.60 28.57
C GLY A 227 -6.80 8.71 27.11
N ARG A 228 -6.70 9.94 26.57
CA ARG A 228 -6.24 10.18 25.20
C ARG A 228 -4.76 9.83 25.01
N HIS A 229 -3.91 10.06 26.02
CA HIS A 229 -2.50 9.70 25.94
C HIS A 229 -2.29 8.17 26.02
N ARG A 230 -3.10 7.45 26.82
CA ARG A 230 -3.11 5.99 26.86
C ARG A 230 -3.64 5.36 25.57
N ALA A 231 -4.69 5.93 24.97
CA ALA A 231 -5.19 5.49 23.67
C ALA A 231 -4.16 5.72 22.55
N ALA A 232 -3.48 6.88 22.54
CA ALA A 232 -2.41 7.16 21.57
C ALA A 232 -1.17 6.26 21.79
N GLN A 233 -0.82 5.95 23.04
CA GLN A 233 0.26 5.00 23.34
C GLN A 233 -0.13 3.55 23.03
N HIS A 234 -1.40 3.17 23.18
CA HIS A 234 -1.92 1.88 22.75
C HIS A 234 -1.88 1.75 21.23
N LEU A 235 -2.33 2.78 20.50
CA LEU A 235 -2.30 2.82 19.04
C LEU A 235 -0.85 2.83 18.51
N LEU A 236 0.07 3.55 19.15
CA LEU A 236 1.49 3.51 18.82
C LEU A 236 2.14 2.15 19.16
N ARG A 237 1.68 1.45 20.22
CA ARG A 237 2.11 0.07 20.52
C ARG A 237 1.53 -0.94 19.54
N GLU A 238 0.29 -0.76 19.07
CA GLU A 238 -0.32 -1.62 18.04
C GLU A 238 0.30 -1.37 16.67
N VAL A 239 0.54 -0.12 16.29
CA VAL A 239 1.28 0.23 15.06
C VAL A 239 2.72 -0.29 15.14
N ARG A 240 3.35 -0.23 16.31
CA ARG A 240 4.69 -0.80 16.52
C ARG A 240 4.68 -2.32 16.57
N ALA A 241 3.64 -2.96 17.12
CA ALA A 241 3.44 -4.41 17.08
C ALA A 241 3.02 -4.93 15.68
N LEU A 242 2.47 -4.07 14.82
CA LEU A 242 2.23 -4.35 13.40
C LEU A 242 3.51 -4.15 12.56
N ARG A 243 4.46 -3.34 13.04
CA ARG A 243 5.75 -3.06 12.39
C ARG A 243 6.89 -3.97 12.87
N GLU A 244 6.80 -4.43 14.11
CA GLU A 244 7.74 -5.33 14.81
C GLU A 244 7.12 -6.73 15.05
N GLY A 245 5.85 -6.94 14.66
CA GLY A 245 5.26 -8.26 14.55
C GLY A 245 6.06 -9.08 13.52
N PRO A 246 6.15 -10.40 13.70
CA PRO A 246 7.02 -11.21 12.86
C PRO A 246 6.67 -10.89 11.40
N VAL A 247 7.66 -10.39 10.66
CA VAL A 247 7.71 -10.59 9.21
C VAL A 247 7.24 -12.02 9.04
N ALA A 248 6.08 -12.20 8.41
CA ALA A 248 5.53 -13.51 8.17
C ALA A 248 6.55 -14.26 7.29
N GLN A 249 7.54 -14.86 7.95
CA GLN A 249 8.25 -16.03 7.50
C GLN A 249 7.13 -17.04 7.37
N GLY A 250 6.57 -17.10 6.17
CA GLY A 250 5.66 -18.17 5.79
C GLY A 250 6.32 -19.46 6.21
N ARG A 251 5.65 -20.21 7.08
CA ARG A 251 5.82 -21.66 7.17
C ARG A 251 5.52 -22.23 5.79
N TYR A 252 6.50 -22.18 4.90
CA TYR A 252 6.57 -23.05 3.74
C TYR A 252 7.55 -24.16 4.09
N GLY A 253 7.08 -25.08 4.93
CA GLY A 253 7.45 -26.48 4.73
C GLY A 253 6.72 -26.95 3.49
N VAL A 254 7.28 -26.65 2.32
CA VAL A 254 6.86 -27.25 1.05
C VAL A 254 8.06 -28.01 0.54
N SER A 255 7.81 -29.28 0.27
CA SER A 255 8.66 -30.16 -0.52
C SER A 255 9.18 -29.46 -1.78
N ALA A 256 10.26 -29.98 -2.35
CA ALA A 256 10.85 -29.51 -3.61
C ALA A 256 9.92 -29.68 -4.83
N GLY A 257 8.77 -29.00 -4.83
CA GLY A 257 7.87 -28.79 -5.96
C GLY A 257 8.00 -27.35 -6.43
N GLN A 258 8.00 -27.13 -7.75
CA GLN A 258 8.23 -25.81 -8.35
C GLN A 258 7.34 -24.72 -7.72
N PRO A 259 7.90 -23.57 -7.33
CA PRO A 259 7.10 -22.47 -6.79
C PRO A 259 6.09 -22.02 -7.85
N SER A 260 4.80 -22.04 -7.50
CA SER A 260 3.78 -21.42 -8.35
C SER A 260 4.04 -19.90 -8.42
N PRO A 261 3.83 -19.29 -9.60
CA PRO A 261 3.95 -17.84 -9.78
C PRO A 261 3.11 -17.10 -8.74
N VAL A 262 3.70 -16.14 -8.03
CA VAL A 262 3.05 -15.43 -6.90
C VAL A 262 1.85 -14.65 -7.39
N LEU A 263 1.91 -14.14 -8.62
CA LEU A 263 0.81 -13.42 -9.25
C LEU A 263 -0.11 -14.34 -10.06
N GLY A 264 0.15 -15.65 -10.05
CA GLY A 264 -0.62 -16.63 -10.84
C GLY A 264 -0.44 -16.48 -12.35
N LEU A 265 0.60 -15.76 -12.81
CA LEU A 265 0.87 -15.55 -14.22
C LEU A 265 1.30 -16.87 -14.87
N THR A 266 0.60 -17.28 -15.92
CA THR A 266 0.96 -18.50 -16.66
C THR A 266 2.28 -18.29 -17.43
N PRO A 267 3.03 -19.35 -17.77
CA PRO A 267 4.22 -19.22 -18.61
C PRO A 267 3.96 -18.47 -19.93
N GLY A 268 2.75 -18.63 -20.51
CA GLY A 268 2.35 -17.91 -21.72
C GLY A 268 2.21 -16.39 -21.54
N ALA A 269 2.00 -15.92 -20.30
CA ALA A 269 1.97 -14.48 -20.01
C ALA A 269 3.36 -13.82 -20.19
N PHE A 270 4.44 -14.61 -20.15
CA PHE A 270 5.81 -14.13 -20.35
C PHE A 270 6.32 -14.35 -21.79
N ALA A 271 5.43 -14.68 -22.73
CA ALA A 271 5.82 -14.92 -24.13
C ALA A 271 6.32 -13.66 -24.84
N ASP A 272 5.70 -12.51 -24.55
CA ASP A 272 6.09 -11.20 -25.06
C ASP A 272 5.64 -10.07 -24.10
N GLN A 273 6.12 -8.85 -24.35
CA GLN A 273 5.85 -7.69 -23.50
C GLN A 273 4.36 -7.30 -23.47
N ALA A 274 3.61 -7.53 -24.54
CA ALA A 274 2.20 -7.21 -24.62
C ALA A 274 1.36 -8.20 -23.79
N ALA A 275 1.70 -9.49 -23.82
CA ALA A 275 1.08 -10.52 -22.99
C ALA A 275 1.29 -10.24 -21.49
N VAL A 276 2.50 -9.81 -21.10
CA VAL A 276 2.80 -9.40 -19.72
C VAL A 276 1.91 -8.22 -19.31
N ALA A 277 1.82 -7.18 -20.14
CA ALA A 277 1.03 -5.99 -19.86
C ALA A 277 -0.46 -6.33 -19.68
N ALA A 278 -1.04 -7.13 -20.59
CA ALA A 278 -2.44 -7.53 -20.52
C ALA A 278 -2.75 -8.34 -19.25
N ALA A 279 -1.85 -9.24 -18.85
CA ALA A 279 -2.05 -10.05 -17.64
C ALA A 279 -1.92 -9.20 -16.36
N LEU A 280 -1.03 -8.21 -16.36
CA LEU A 280 -0.83 -7.29 -15.24
C LEU A 280 -2.02 -6.36 -15.00
N ASP A 281 -2.68 -5.87 -16.05
CA ASP A 281 -3.85 -5.00 -15.89
C ASP A 281 -5.02 -5.73 -15.20
N ALA A 282 -5.26 -7.00 -15.58
CA ALA A 282 -6.27 -7.84 -14.94
C ALA A 282 -5.95 -8.10 -13.46
N LEU A 283 -4.67 -8.29 -13.14
CA LEU A 283 -4.18 -8.56 -11.80
C LEU A 283 -4.18 -7.31 -10.90
N ALA A 284 -3.79 -6.15 -11.42
CA ALA A 284 -3.79 -4.91 -10.63
C ALA A 284 -5.19 -4.60 -10.10
N GLN A 285 -6.22 -4.85 -10.91
CA GLN A 285 -7.61 -4.70 -10.49
C GLN A 285 -8.01 -5.66 -9.36
N SER A 286 -7.53 -6.90 -9.38
CA SER A 286 -7.83 -7.87 -8.31
C SER A 286 -7.10 -7.55 -7.01
N LEU A 287 -5.86 -7.06 -7.09
CA LEU A 287 -5.03 -6.71 -5.93
C LEU A 287 -5.48 -5.45 -5.19
N LEU A 288 -6.29 -4.57 -5.81
CA LEU A 288 -6.90 -3.46 -5.09
C LEU A 288 -7.75 -3.93 -3.89
N ILE A 289 -8.31 -5.14 -3.99
CA ILE A 289 -9.23 -5.71 -3.00
C ILE A 289 -8.46 -6.61 -2.03
N GLY A 290 -8.18 -6.12 -0.83
CA GLY A 290 -7.74 -6.94 0.31
C GLY A 290 -6.28 -7.38 0.35
N ALA A 291 -5.47 -7.14 -0.69
CA ALA A 291 -4.03 -7.36 -0.59
C ALA A 291 -3.39 -6.34 0.37
N PRO A 292 -2.28 -6.67 1.08
CA PRO A 292 -1.51 -5.69 1.83
C PRO A 292 -0.81 -4.70 0.89
N THR A 293 -0.39 -3.53 1.40
CA THR A 293 0.50 -2.63 0.64
C THR A 293 1.87 -3.28 0.51
N GLY A 294 2.55 -3.02 -0.61
CA GLY A 294 3.84 -3.63 -0.91
C GLY A 294 4.13 -3.72 -2.40
N VAL A 295 5.25 -4.35 -2.69
CA VAL A 295 5.67 -4.67 -4.05
C VAL A 295 5.52 -6.18 -4.22
N THR A 296 4.95 -6.61 -5.33
CA THR A 296 4.92 -8.03 -5.69
C THR A 296 5.55 -8.18 -7.07
N LEU A 297 6.37 -9.22 -7.22
CA LEU A 297 7.17 -9.50 -8.40
C LEU A 297 6.92 -10.94 -8.84
N ASP A 298 6.89 -11.15 -10.14
CA ASP A 298 6.77 -12.45 -10.78
C ASP A 298 7.70 -12.51 -12.00
N ALA A 299 8.08 -13.73 -12.38
CA ALA A 299 9.06 -13.98 -13.43
C ALA A 299 8.82 -15.36 -14.06
N PRO A 300 9.28 -15.60 -15.30
CA PRO A 300 9.31 -16.94 -15.85
C PRO A 300 10.23 -17.84 -15.02
N VAL A 301 9.85 -19.10 -14.83
CA VAL A 301 10.64 -20.07 -14.06
C VAL A 301 12.01 -20.34 -14.69
N ALA A 302 12.09 -20.29 -16.02
CA ALA A 302 13.33 -20.49 -16.76
C ALA A 302 13.37 -19.63 -18.03
N VAL A 303 14.58 -19.25 -18.45
CA VAL A 303 14.86 -18.59 -19.72
C VAL A 303 16.14 -19.14 -20.37
N PRO A 304 16.24 -19.14 -21.71
CA PRO A 304 17.48 -19.51 -22.40
C PRO A 304 18.65 -18.57 -22.05
N SER A 305 19.90 -19.05 -21.94
CA SER A 305 21.10 -18.22 -21.67
C SER A 305 21.29 -17.06 -22.63
N ARG A 306 20.89 -17.27 -23.89
CA ARG A 306 21.05 -16.29 -24.96
C ARG A 306 19.82 -15.41 -25.13
N SER A 307 18.86 -15.49 -24.22
CA SER A 307 17.72 -14.60 -24.26
C SER A 307 18.20 -13.17 -24.07
N ALA A 308 17.91 -12.31 -25.05
CA ALA A 308 18.15 -10.88 -24.94
C ALA A 308 17.17 -10.19 -23.96
N TRP A 309 16.25 -10.97 -23.39
CA TRP A 309 15.10 -10.48 -22.64
C TRP A 309 14.77 -11.41 -21.47
N LEU A 310 14.59 -10.84 -20.28
CA LEU A 310 14.05 -11.54 -19.11
C LEU A 310 12.91 -10.69 -18.54
N PRO A 311 11.65 -10.98 -18.90
CA PRO A 311 10.52 -10.21 -18.41
C PRO A 311 10.29 -10.45 -16.93
N LEU A 312 10.19 -9.36 -16.20
CA LEU A 312 9.63 -9.34 -14.86
C LEU A 312 8.30 -8.59 -14.90
N ALA A 313 7.34 -9.10 -14.17
CA ALA A 313 6.01 -8.53 -14.02
C ALA A 313 5.79 -8.23 -12.55
N GLY A 314 5.23 -7.08 -12.21
CA GLY A 314 4.95 -6.77 -10.82
C GLY A 314 3.86 -5.75 -10.62
N VAL A 315 3.44 -5.62 -9.37
CA VAL A 315 2.44 -4.65 -8.94
C VAL A 315 2.97 -3.93 -7.70
N TRP A 316 2.90 -2.61 -7.71
CA TRP A 316 3.16 -1.79 -6.55
C TRP A 316 1.84 -1.28 -5.97
N ARG A 317 1.40 -1.92 -4.89
CA ARG A 317 0.21 -1.54 -4.15
C ARG A 317 0.58 -0.65 -2.98
N ARG A 318 -0.10 0.48 -2.84
CA ARG A 318 0.23 1.50 -1.84
C ARG A 318 -0.97 2.34 -1.47
N THR A 319 -0.94 2.94 -0.30
CA THR A 319 -1.88 4.02 0.05
C THR A 319 -1.53 5.31 -0.69
N PHE A 320 -2.48 6.24 -0.79
CA PHE A 320 -2.21 7.58 -1.32
C PHE A 320 -1.16 8.35 -0.49
N ALA A 321 -1.05 8.06 0.81
CA ALA A 321 0.01 8.63 1.64
C ALA A 321 1.39 8.09 1.26
N GLU A 322 1.50 6.78 1.03
CA GLU A 322 2.75 6.13 0.60
C GLU A 322 3.16 6.57 -0.80
N ASP A 323 2.22 6.76 -1.73
CA ASP A 323 2.48 7.27 -3.08
C ASP A 323 3.24 8.60 -3.06
N ARG A 324 2.89 9.49 -2.13
CA ARG A 324 3.57 10.79 -1.95
C ARG A 324 4.99 10.65 -1.37
N LEU A 325 5.19 9.69 -0.47
CA LEU A 325 6.43 9.56 0.29
C LEU A 325 7.48 8.70 -0.44
N VAL A 326 7.04 7.82 -1.33
CA VAL A 326 7.88 6.82 -1.96
C VAL A 326 7.85 7.03 -3.47
N PRO A 327 8.80 7.79 -4.05
CA PRO A 327 8.91 7.91 -5.50
C PRO A 327 9.47 6.62 -6.12
N PHE A 328 8.73 5.50 -6.02
CA PHE A 328 9.20 4.13 -6.26
C PHE A 328 9.96 4.00 -7.58
N ARG A 329 9.42 4.50 -8.69
CA ARG A 329 10.10 4.38 -9.98
C ARG A 329 11.47 5.07 -10.02
N ARG A 330 11.67 6.13 -9.24
CA ARG A 330 12.95 6.87 -9.17
C ARG A 330 13.96 6.19 -8.23
N CYS A 331 13.49 5.48 -7.21
CA CYS A 331 14.34 4.95 -6.15
C CYS A 331 14.41 3.42 -6.09
N ALA A 332 13.63 2.71 -6.89
CA ALA A 332 13.61 1.26 -6.89
C ALA A 332 14.88 0.71 -7.54
N ALA A 333 15.52 -0.23 -6.87
CA ALA A 333 16.64 -1.01 -7.39
C ALA A 333 16.18 -2.42 -7.70
N LEU A 334 16.58 -2.92 -8.87
CA LEU A 334 16.50 -4.34 -9.21
C LEU A 334 17.79 -5.00 -8.76
N VAL A 335 17.65 -6.06 -7.97
CA VAL A 335 18.76 -6.85 -7.44
C VAL A 335 18.60 -8.28 -7.93
N ALA A 336 19.60 -8.80 -8.64
CA ALA A 336 19.69 -10.22 -8.98
C ALA A 336 20.91 -10.82 -8.31
N VAL A 337 20.74 -11.98 -7.67
CA VAL A 337 21.82 -12.69 -6.98
C VAL A 337 21.87 -14.11 -7.53
N HIS A 338 23.04 -14.54 -7.96
CA HIS A 338 23.28 -15.90 -8.40
C HIS A 338 23.32 -16.81 -7.16
N ASP A 339 22.42 -17.79 -7.08
CA ASP A 339 22.20 -18.58 -5.86
C ASP A 339 23.47 -19.37 -5.45
N GLU A 340 24.21 -19.90 -6.42
CA GLU A 340 25.39 -20.74 -6.17
C GLU A 340 26.67 -19.93 -5.88
N THR A 341 26.92 -18.84 -6.61
CA THR A 341 28.17 -18.08 -6.51
C THR A 341 28.06 -16.88 -5.57
N GLY A 342 26.85 -16.48 -5.19
CA GLY A 342 26.58 -15.24 -4.45
C GLY A 342 26.86 -13.96 -5.24
N ALA A 343 27.24 -14.07 -6.53
CA ALA A 343 27.48 -12.91 -7.38
C ALA A 343 26.18 -12.12 -7.55
N ALA A 344 26.24 -10.81 -7.33
CA ALA A 344 25.08 -9.94 -7.43
C ALA A 344 25.24 -8.92 -8.56
N ARG A 345 24.10 -8.55 -9.15
CA ARG A 345 23.98 -7.44 -10.09
C ARG A 345 22.87 -6.53 -9.60
N VAL A 346 23.14 -5.23 -9.60
CA VAL A 346 22.20 -4.21 -9.12
C VAL A 346 22.18 -3.06 -10.10
N ALA A 347 20.98 -2.57 -10.39
CA ALA A 347 20.74 -1.38 -11.20
C ALA A 347 19.45 -0.68 -10.76
N ALA A 348 19.24 0.58 -11.15
CA ALA A 348 17.92 1.17 -11.10
C ALA A 348 16.90 0.30 -11.86
N ALA A 349 15.76 0.03 -11.23
CA ALA A 349 14.74 -0.83 -11.81
C ALA A 349 14.06 -0.18 -13.03
N PHE A 350 13.85 1.14 -12.99
CA PHE A 350 13.17 1.90 -14.02
C PHE A 350 14.11 2.95 -14.61
N PRO A 351 13.91 3.38 -15.87
CA PRO A 351 14.67 4.49 -16.41
C PRO A 351 14.21 5.78 -15.70
N PHE A 352 15.13 6.72 -15.48
CA PHE A 352 14.94 8.01 -14.76
C PHE A 352 13.91 8.99 -15.34
N LYS A 353 12.98 8.54 -16.18
CA LYS A 353 12.19 9.39 -17.08
C LYS A 353 10.84 9.83 -16.53
N ASP A 354 10.36 9.29 -15.41
CA ASP A 354 9.08 9.75 -14.89
C ASP A 354 9.28 11.04 -14.08
N PRO A 355 8.79 12.21 -14.56
CA PRO A 355 8.79 13.42 -13.75
C PRO A 355 8.02 13.11 -12.47
N ALA A 356 8.48 13.69 -11.35
CA ALA A 356 7.69 13.63 -10.13
C ALA A 356 6.28 14.13 -10.46
N GLY A 357 5.26 13.35 -10.10
CA GLY A 357 3.89 13.85 -10.15
C GLY A 357 3.81 15.17 -9.37
N PRO A 358 2.85 16.06 -9.67
CA PRO A 358 2.73 17.32 -8.97
C PRO A 358 2.73 17.08 -7.46
N GLU A 359 3.67 17.72 -6.75
CA GLU A 359 3.70 17.66 -5.29
C GLU A 359 2.38 18.25 -4.77
N LEU A 360 1.56 17.40 -4.15
CA LEU A 360 0.37 17.87 -3.46
C LEU A 360 0.82 18.75 -2.27
N PRO A 361 0.12 19.85 -1.96
CA PRO A 361 0.49 20.74 -0.87
C PRO A 361 0.67 19.97 0.45
N PRO A 362 1.69 20.29 1.27
CA PRO A 362 2.01 19.54 2.49
C PRO A 362 0.88 19.51 3.53
N ASP A 363 -0.06 20.45 3.47
CA ASP A 363 -1.15 20.59 4.45
C ASP A 363 -2.40 19.79 4.10
N GLU A 364 -2.49 19.19 2.91
CA GLU A 364 -3.66 18.44 2.49
C GLU A 364 -3.52 16.97 2.91
N ALA A 365 -4.38 16.50 3.81
CA ALA A 365 -4.42 15.09 4.20
C ALA A 365 -4.59 14.21 2.95
N ALA A 366 -3.74 13.19 2.80
CA ALA A 366 -3.89 12.24 1.71
C ALA A 366 -5.26 11.55 1.82
N PRO A 367 -6.00 11.39 0.71
CA PRO A 367 -7.28 10.70 0.74
C PRO A 367 -7.12 9.27 1.26
N GLU A 368 -8.15 8.75 1.93
CA GLU A 368 -8.18 7.34 2.32
C GLU A 368 -8.31 6.46 1.07
N GLY A 369 -7.56 5.36 1.04
CA GLY A 369 -7.61 4.40 -0.06
C GLY A 369 -6.24 3.86 -0.43
N ALA A 370 -6.24 3.03 -1.47
CA ALA A 370 -5.04 2.44 -2.03
C ALA A 370 -5.10 2.46 -3.56
N MET A 371 -3.91 2.48 -4.15
CA MET A 371 -3.64 2.37 -5.57
C MET A 371 -2.82 1.11 -5.81
N ALA A 372 -2.91 0.55 -7.00
CA ALA A 372 -2.10 -0.58 -7.43
C ALA A 372 -1.63 -0.29 -8.84
N ASP A 373 -0.33 -0.03 -9.00
CA ASP A 373 0.24 0.22 -10.31
C ASP A 373 0.93 -1.05 -10.81
N PRO A 374 0.46 -1.63 -11.92
CA PRO A 374 1.21 -2.66 -12.61
C PRO A 374 2.48 -2.07 -13.21
N PHE A 375 3.52 -2.90 -13.29
CA PHE A 375 4.74 -2.58 -14.00
C PHE A 375 5.35 -3.83 -14.63
N SER A 376 6.00 -3.63 -15.77
CA SER A 376 6.85 -4.64 -16.40
C SER A 376 8.26 -4.11 -16.56
N LEU A 377 9.24 -5.00 -16.40
CA LEU A 377 10.65 -4.71 -16.50
C LEU A 377 11.32 -5.77 -17.36
N ASP A 378 12.39 -5.41 -18.05
CA ASP A 378 13.31 -6.38 -18.63
C ASP A 378 14.59 -6.40 -17.78
N ALA A 379 14.83 -7.50 -17.07
CA ALA A 379 15.99 -7.64 -16.20
C ALA A 379 17.31 -7.62 -16.98
N VAL A 380 17.34 -8.16 -18.21
CA VAL A 380 18.57 -8.18 -19.03
C VAL A 380 18.91 -6.76 -19.49
N ALA A 381 17.92 -5.97 -19.91
CA ALA A 381 18.15 -4.56 -20.24
C ALA A 381 18.63 -3.70 -19.06
N ARG A 382 18.31 -4.08 -17.81
CA ARG A 382 18.73 -3.35 -16.60
C ARG A 382 20.06 -3.80 -16.04
N LEU A 383 20.29 -5.11 -15.96
CA LEU A 383 21.41 -5.73 -15.26
C LEU A 383 22.52 -6.24 -16.21
N GLY A 384 22.27 -6.18 -17.51
CA GLY A 384 23.06 -6.87 -18.53
C GLY A 384 22.76 -8.37 -18.59
N PRO A 385 23.40 -9.10 -19.53
CA PRO A 385 23.18 -10.54 -19.73
C PRO A 385 23.54 -11.35 -18.49
N LEU A 386 22.62 -12.15 -17.97
CA LEU A 386 22.86 -13.01 -16.81
C LEU A 386 23.56 -14.31 -17.23
N ASP A 387 24.52 -14.74 -16.44
CA ASP A 387 25.22 -16.00 -16.65
C ASP A 387 24.27 -17.19 -16.37
N GLY A 388 24.62 -18.38 -16.86
CA GLY A 388 23.83 -19.59 -16.61
C GLY A 388 23.69 -19.91 -15.12
N GLY A 389 22.63 -20.60 -14.71
CA GLY A 389 22.41 -20.96 -13.31
C GLY A 389 21.08 -20.45 -12.75
N THR A 390 20.93 -20.47 -11.43
CA THR A 390 19.71 -19.98 -10.77
C THR A 390 19.97 -18.60 -10.18
N TRP A 391 19.11 -17.64 -10.55
CA TRP A 391 19.16 -16.28 -10.06
C TRP A 391 17.94 -15.98 -9.19
N SER A 392 18.18 -15.45 -8.00
CA SER A 392 17.16 -14.85 -7.14
C SER A 392 17.05 -13.35 -7.45
N LEU A 393 15.88 -12.91 -7.90
CA LEU A 393 15.61 -11.50 -8.22
C LEU A 393 14.66 -10.86 -7.21
N SER A 394 14.88 -9.59 -6.90
CA SER A 394 14.06 -8.78 -5.99
C SER A 394 14.09 -7.32 -6.40
N LEU A 395 13.00 -6.61 -6.10
CA LEU A 395 12.97 -5.14 -6.12
C LEU A 395 13.03 -4.61 -4.69
N VAL A 396 13.79 -3.54 -4.47
CA VAL A 396 13.86 -2.81 -3.19
C VAL A 396 13.73 -1.31 -3.41
N ALA A 397 13.03 -0.60 -2.51
CA ALA A 397 12.83 0.85 -2.57
C ALA A 397 12.44 1.44 -1.19
N LEU A 398 13.22 2.38 -0.64
CA LEU A 398 12.89 3.24 0.53
C LEU A 398 12.18 2.58 1.74
N GLY A 399 12.36 1.29 1.99
CA GLY A 399 11.64 0.57 3.05
C GLY A 399 10.86 -0.65 2.59
N TYR A 400 10.54 -0.70 1.30
CA TYR A 400 9.76 -1.76 0.66
C TYR A 400 10.68 -2.72 -0.08
N ALA A 401 10.26 -3.97 -0.13
CA ALA A 401 10.86 -4.96 -0.97
C ALA A 401 9.80 -5.90 -1.54
N SER A 402 10.04 -6.42 -2.74
CA SER A 402 9.18 -7.45 -3.31
C SER A 402 9.36 -8.80 -2.61
N ASN A 403 8.55 -9.79 -2.97
CA ASN A 403 8.99 -11.18 -2.84
C ASN A 403 10.23 -11.45 -3.70
N THR A 404 10.98 -12.50 -3.35
CA THR A 404 12.07 -13.00 -4.19
C THR A 404 11.52 -13.98 -5.21
N VAL A 405 11.82 -13.76 -6.48
CA VAL A 405 11.51 -14.70 -7.58
C VAL A 405 12.78 -15.42 -7.99
N ARG A 406 12.68 -16.70 -8.35
CA ARG A 406 13.82 -17.50 -8.80
C ARG A 406 13.66 -17.84 -10.27
N VAL A 407 14.69 -17.54 -11.05
CA VAL A 407 14.73 -17.79 -12.49
C VAL A 407 15.94 -18.65 -12.80
N ARG A 408 15.72 -19.75 -13.52
CA ARG A 408 16.79 -20.57 -14.06
C ARG A 408 17.19 -20.06 -15.45
N VAL A 409 18.41 -19.55 -15.57
CA VAL A 409 19.02 -19.22 -16.85
C VAL A 409 19.72 -20.49 -17.35
N GLU A 410 19.30 -21.03 -18.49
CA GLU A 410 19.91 -22.24 -19.04
C GLU A 410 21.40 -22.03 -19.29
N PRO A 411 22.30 -22.94 -18.90
CA PRO A 411 23.72 -22.73 -19.08
C PRO A 411 24.07 -22.62 -20.57
N ALA A 412 24.86 -21.60 -20.93
CA ALA A 412 25.70 -21.74 -22.12
C ALA A 412 26.66 -22.91 -21.83
N ALA A 413 27.04 -23.72 -22.82
CA ALA A 413 27.70 -25.03 -22.67
C ALA A 413 28.96 -25.14 -21.77
N ALA A 414 29.42 -24.07 -21.12
CA ALA A 414 30.50 -24.07 -20.13
C ALA A 414 29.97 -24.19 -18.69
N GLN A 415 30.57 -25.11 -17.91
CA GLN A 415 30.38 -25.17 -16.46
C GLN A 415 30.92 -23.89 -15.80
N LEU A 416 30.07 -23.19 -15.05
CA LEU A 416 30.50 -22.13 -14.15
C LEU A 416 31.23 -22.78 -12.98
N THR A 417 32.55 -22.63 -12.94
CA THR A 417 33.29 -22.86 -11.70
C THR A 417 33.05 -21.64 -10.81
N PRO A 418 32.50 -21.80 -9.59
CA PRO A 418 32.29 -20.66 -8.70
C PRO A 418 33.64 -19.96 -8.49
N PRO A 419 33.72 -18.63 -8.67
CA PRO A 419 34.96 -17.92 -8.49
C PRO A 419 35.42 -18.09 -7.04
N ARG A 420 36.65 -18.60 -6.85
CA ARG A 420 37.31 -18.60 -5.55
C ARG A 420 37.50 -17.16 -5.10
N SER A 421 36.60 -16.67 -4.25
CA SER A 421 36.60 -15.29 -3.79
C SER A 421 37.42 -15.19 -2.51
N ALA A 422 38.51 -14.40 -2.55
CA ALA A 422 39.25 -14.06 -1.34
C ALA A 422 38.39 -13.20 -0.41
N VAL A 423 38.64 -13.29 0.90
CA VAL A 423 37.98 -12.42 1.90
C VAL A 423 38.27 -10.96 1.55
N TRP A 424 37.22 -10.13 1.51
CA TRP A 424 37.34 -8.71 1.22
C TRP A 424 36.25 -7.89 1.93
N PRO A 425 36.56 -6.71 2.49
CA PRO A 425 37.90 -6.16 2.63
C PRO A 425 38.76 -6.98 3.61
N VAL A 426 40.07 -7.02 3.43
CA VAL A 426 40.95 -7.82 4.30
C VAL A 426 40.89 -7.25 5.72
N PRO A 427 40.65 -8.08 6.77
CA PRO A 427 40.68 -7.60 8.14
C PRO A 427 42.13 -7.19 8.49
N GLY A 428 42.32 -5.94 8.90
CA GLY A 428 43.60 -5.43 9.37
C GLY A 428 43.72 -5.48 10.90
N ASP A 429 44.82 -4.95 11.44
CA ASP A 429 45.06 -4.86 12.89
C ASP A 429 44.15 -3.84 13.61
N GLY A 430 43.38 -3.08 12.84
CA GLY A 430 42.42 -2.09 13.33
C GLY A 430 41.06 -2.69 13.74
N ARG A 431 40.07 -1.82 13.97
CA ARG A 431 38.72 -2.21 14.41
C ARG A 431 37.82 -2.74 13.29
N PHE A 432 37.98 -2.24 12.06
CA PHE A 432 37.15 -2.57 10.90
C PHE A 432 38.01 -2.75 9.63
N PRO A 433 37.63 -3.65 8.70
CA PRO A 433 36.52 -4.59 8.82
C PRO A 433 36.82 -5.68 9.87
N SER A 434 35.79 -6.18 10.53
CA SER A 434 35.90 -7.31 11.47
C SER A 434 34.81 -8.34 11.18
N TYR A 435 35.20 -9.62 11.14
CA TYR A 435 34.30 -10.73 10.86
C TYR A 435 34.05 -11.60 12.10
N ARG A 436 34.43 -11.11 13.28
CA ARG A 436 34.28 -11.80 14.56
C ARG A 436 33.09 -11.23 15.34
N PRO A 437 32.47 -12.03 16.24
CA PRO A 437 31.43 -11.51 17.12
C PRO A 437 31.99 -10.37 17.99
N SER A 438 31.14 -9.37 18.22
CA SER A 438 31.42 -8.25 19.13
C SER A 438 30.21 -7.97 20.01
N ALA A 439 30.38 -7.15 21.06
CA ALA A 439 29.26 -6.72 21.89
C ALA A 439 28.18 -5.92 21.12
N ALA A 440 28.53 -5.35 19.96
CA ALA A 440 27.61 -4.63 19.08
C ALA A 440 27.03 -5.50 17.97
N SER A 441 27.47 -6.77 17.83
CA SER A 441 26.89 -7.68 16.85
C SER A 441 25.43 -7.98 17.21
N PRO A 442 24.49 -7.92 16.26
CA PRO A 442 23.10 -8.31 16.52
C PRO A 442 23.04 -9.75 17.05
N ALA A 443 21.97 -10.06 17.79
CA ALA A 443 21.69 -11.44 18.16
C ALA A 443 21.54 -12.30 16.89
N LEU A 444 22.12 -13.49 16.92
CA LEU A 444 21.98 -14.45 15.83
C LEU A 444 20.52 -14.89 15.72
N SER A 445 20.01 -14.89 14.49
CA SER A 445 18.72 -15.50 14.18
C SER A 445 18.77 -17.02 14.44
N GLU A 446 17.64 -17.58 14.88
CA GLU A 446 17.45 -19.04 14.96
C GLU A 446 17.28 -19.66 13.56
N SER A 447 16.67 -18.93 12.64
CA SER A 447 16.48 -19.33 11.24
C SER A 447 17.56 -18.74 10.32
N LEU A 448 17.69 -19.30 9.12
CA LEU A 448 18.57 -18.75 8.09
C LEU A 448 18.20 -17.29 7.78
N GLY A 449 19.19 -16.41 7.82
CA GLY A 449 19.00 -14.97 7.66
C GLY A 449 20.19 -14.16 8.15
N LEU A 450 20.20 -12.89 7.77
CA LEU A 450 21.11 -11.88 8.30
C LEU A 450 20.31 -10.84 9.09
N SER A 451 20.84 -10.45 10.23
CA SER A 451 20.38 -9.32 11.04
C SER A 451 21.35 -8.16 10.84
N LEU A 452 20.82 -6.95 10.64
CA LEU A 452 21.59 -5.73 10.43
C LEU A 452 21.33 -4.76 11.58
N ASP A 453 22.39 -4.18 12.14
CA ASP A 453 22.33 -3.06 13.08
C ASP A 453 23.22 -1.92 12.58
N LEU A 454 22.64 -0.73 12.53
CA LEU A 454 23.25 0.46 11.95
C LEU A 454 22.79 1.67 12.76
N GLY A 455 23.70 2.61 12.99
CA GLY A 455 23.36 3.87 13.65
C GLY A 455 22.23 4.60 12.93
N ARG A 456 21.12 4.87 13.63
CA ARG A 456 19.94 5.54 13.04
C ARG A 456 20.23 6.95 12.56
N VAL A 457 21.14 7.65 13.23
CA VAL A 457 21.60 8.99 12.88
C VAL A 457 23.12 8.98 12.93
N VAL A 458 23.76 9.29 11.80
CA VAL A 458 25.22 9.35 11.69
C VAL A 458 25.61 10.74 11.21
N LEU A 459 26.52 11.36 11.95
CA LEU A 459 27.06 12.67 11.59
C LEU A 459 28.02 12.50 10.41
N SER A 460 27.67 13.12 9.29
CA SER A 460 28.54 13.17 8.11
C SER A 460 29.55 14.29 8.27
N ARG A 461 30.67 13.98 8.92
CA ARG A 461 31.85 14.82 9.02
C ARG A 461 33.10 13.97 8.80
N GLU A 462 34.18 14.62 8.40
CA GLU A 462 35.48 13.97 8.30
C GLU A 462 35.89 13.30 9.62
N GLY A 463 36.49 12.10 9.53
CA GLY A 463 36.92 11.31 10.68
C GLY A 463 35.81 10.61 11.47
N THR A 464 34.52 10.75 11.11
CA THR A 464 33.45 9.96 11.74
C THR A 464 33.28 8.63 11.01
N ALA A 465 33.07 7.54 11.78
CA ALA A 465 32.81 6.22 11.23
C ALA A 465 31.30 5.98 11.07
N CYS A 466 30.91 5.32 9.98
CA CYS A 466 29.55 4.87 9.73
C CYS A 466 29.51 3.34 9.87
N VAL A 467 29.40 2.86 11.10
CA VAL A 467 29.59 1.43 11.39
C VAL A 467 28.31 0.63 11.19
N LEU A 468 28.34 -0.34 10.29
CA LEU A 468 27.36 -1.42 10.15
C LEU A 468 27.83 -2.64 10.91
N HIS A 469 26.98 -3.18 11.78
CA HIS A 469 27.13 -4.51 12.36
C HIS A 469 26.11 -5.47 11.75
N ALA A 470 26.53 -6.67 11.43
CA ALA A 470 25.65 -7.73 10.97
C ALA A 470 26.06 -9.08 11.56
N SER A 471 25.07 -9.92 11.77
CA SER A 471 25.25 -11.30 12.21
C SER A 471 24.17 -12.17 11.59
N GLY A 472 24.45 -13.45 11.38
CA GLY A 472 23.41 -14.34 10.87
C GLY A 472 23.81 -15.78 10.76
N ARG A 473 22.82 -16.59 10.36
CA ARG A 473 22.99 -18.00 10.00
C ARG A 473 22.73 -18.14 8.52
N VAL A 474 23.67 -18.73 7.80
CA VAL A 474 23.58 -18.96 6.36
C VAL A 474 23.71 -20.45 6.07
N ALA A 475 23.15 -20.92 4.96
CA ALA A 475 23.32 -22.32 4.58
C ALA A 475 24.78 -22.56 4.19
N SER A 476 25.38 -23.65 4.68
CA SER A 476 26.79 -23.97 4.39
C SER A 476 27.12 -24.05 2.89
N PRO A 477 26.23 -24.53 1.99
CA PRO A 477 26.49 -24.52 0.55
C PRO A 477 26.70 -23.13 -0.07
N TRP A 478 26.30 -22.06 0.61
CA TRP A 478 26.53 -20.68 0.16
C TRP A 478 27.90 -20.14 0.58
N VAL A 479 28.62 -20.86 1.43
CA VAL A 479 29.95 -20.48 1.89
C VAL A 479 30.98 -21.14 0.99
N CYS A 480 31.75 -20.34 0.27
CA CYS A 480 32.86 -20.82 -0.53
C CYS A 480 34.00 -21.29 0.38
N PRO A 481 34.41 -22.57 0.33
CA PRO A 481 35.59 -23.03 1.07
C PRO A 481 36.82 -22.26 0.61
N LEU A 482 37.66 -21.85 1.56
CA LEU A 482 38.93 -21.20 1.25
C LEU A 482 40.02 -22.26 1.13
N ASP A 483 40.35 -22.64 -0.10
CA ASP A 483 41.53 -23.46 -0.39
C ASP A 483 42.78 -22.58 -0.30
N ARG A 484 43.44 -22.56 0.87
CA ARG A 484 44.69 -21.80 1.03
C ARG A 484 45.92 -22.69 0.87
N PRO A 485 46.79 -22.42 -0.11
CA PRO A 485 48.18 -22.86 0.00
C PRO A 485 48.88 -22.08 1.14
N PRO A 486 49.89 -22.66 1.80
CA PRO A 486 50.64 -21.98 2.86
C PRO A 486 51.23 -20.64 2.40
N GLY A 487 51.10 -19.57 3.21
CA GLY A 487 51.81 -18.28 2.99
C GLY A 487 51.08 -17.20 2.18
N VAL A 488 49.79 -17.36 1.87
CA VAL A 488 48.99 -16.31 1.19
C VAL A 488 48.39 -15.34 2.22
N ALA A 489 48.57 -14.03 2.00
CA ALA A 489 48.02 -12.98 2.84
C ALA A 489 46.48 -13.06 2.95
N GLY A 490 45.96 -13.09 4.18
CA GLY A 490 44.53 -13.16 4.52
C GLY A 490 44.34 -13.60 5.97
N ASP A 491 43.11 -13.60 6.50
CA ASP A 491 42.88 -14.04 7.90
C ASP A 491 43.08 -15.56 8.03
N ASP A 492 44.22 -16.01 8.55
CA ASP A 492 44.64 -17.42 8.62
C ASP A 492 43.64 -18.37 9.29
N TYR A 493 42.67 -17.83 10.02
CA TYR A 493 41.68 -18.63 10.74
C TYR A 493 40.39 -18.84 9.95
N ALA A 494 40.18 -18.13 8.84
CA ALA A 494 38.95 -18.23 8.04
C ALA A 494 38.89 -19.59 7.31
N ARG A 495 37.77 -20.31 7.50
CA ARG A 495 37.47 -21.61 6.89
C ARG A 495 36.70 -21.48 5.57
N GLY A 496 35.96 -20.38 5.42
CA GLY A 496 35.19 -20.09 4.23
C GLY A 496 34.97 -18.60 4.03
N ALA A 497 34.36 -18.27 2.91
CA ALA A 497 34.06 -16.93 2.44
C ALA A 497 32.60 -16.84 1.97
N LEU A 498 31.87 -15.84 2.44
CA LEU A 498 30.48 -15.59 2.07
C LEU A 498 30.35 -14.25 1.33
N PRO A 499 29.98 -14.22 0.04
CA PRO A 499 29.65 -12.99 -0.66
C PRO A 499 28.37 -12.36 -0.12
N VAL A 500 28.46 -11.12 0.39
CA VAL A 500 27.34 -10.31 0.84
C VAL A 500 27.33 -9.01 0.07
N THR A 501 26.28 -8.76 -0.70
CA THR A 501 26.11 -7.52 -1.45
C THR A 501 25.22 -6.56 -0.68
N PHE A 502 25.78 -5.40 -0.34
CA PHE A 502 25.02 -4.28 0.20
C PHE A 502 24.43 -3.46 -0.93
N VAL A 503 23.17 -3.07 -0.77
CA VAL A 503 22.47 -2.17 -1.69
C VAL A 503 21.87 -1.03 -0.88
N VAL A 504 22.17 0.20 -1.28
CA VAL A 504 21.66 1.40 -0.63
C VAL A 504 20.78 2.16 -1.61
N CYS A 505 19.54 2.39 -1.18
CA CYS A 505 18.56 3.22 -1.89
C CYS A 505 18.29 4.51 -1.09
N ALA A 506 18.00 5.60 -1.79
CA ALA A 506 17.52 6.85 -1.21
C ALA A 506 16.69 7.61 -2.25
N ALA A 507 15.79 8.49 -1.80
CA ALA A 507 14.89 9.22 -2.69
C ALA A 507 15.65 10.15 -3.65
N ASN A 508 16.84 10.58 -3.26
CA ASN A 508 17.71 11.51 -3.98
C ASN A 508 19.03 10.87 -4.44
N LEU A 509 19.12 9.55 -4.47
CA LEU A 509 20.26 8.87 -5.10
C LEU A 509 19.96 8.66 -6.59
N PRO A 510 20.85 9.11 -7.50
CA PRO A 510 20.65 8.96 -8.94
C PRO A 510 20.86 7.53 -9.41
N GLU A 511 21.49 6.66 -8.64
CA GLU A 511 21.57 5.22 -8.88
C GLU A 511 21.68 4.54 -7.51
N PRO A 512 21.23 3.29 -7.35
CA PRO A 512 21.49 2.55 -6.13
C PRO A 512 23.00 2.37 -5.95
N TRP A 513 23.50 2.69 -4.75
CA TRP A 513 24.86 2.31 -4.42
C TRP A 513 24.90 0.83 -4.08
N GLN A 514 25.93 0.13 -4.56
CA GLN A 514 26.16 -1.26 -4.24
C GLN A 514 27.62 -1.54 -3.89
N CYS A 515 27.85 -2.51 -3.01
CA CYS A 515 29.19 -3.02 -2.70
C CYS A 515 29.08 -4.47 -2.23
N THR A 516 29.80 -5.37 -2.90
CA THR A 516 29.92 -6.77 -2.48
C THR A 516 31.14 -6.93 -1.60
N VAL A 517 30.91 -7.38 -0.36
CA VAL A 517 31.96 -7.85 0.54
C VAL A 517 32.01 -9.36 0.55
N THR A 518 33.17 -9.94 0.79
CA THR A 518 33.34 -11.38 0.96
C THR A 518 33.70 -11.63 2.41
N ALA A 519 32.68 -11.93 3.23
CA ALA A 519 32.81 -12.07 4.67
C ALA A 519 33.50 -13.37 5.06
N ALA A 520 34.46 -13.29 5.97
CA ALA A 520 35.13 -14.48 6.50
C ALA A 520 34.16 -15.31 7.38
N VAL A 521 34.20 -16.62 7.21
CA VAL A 521 33.50 -17.60 8.05
C VAL A 521 34.55 -18.44 8.77
N TYR A 522 34.54 -18.42 10.09
CA TYR A 522 35.54 -19.11 10.93
C TYR A 522 35.07 -20.46 11.45
N GLU A 523 33.76 -20.70 11.47
CA GLU A 523 33.22 -21.98 11.92
C GLU A 523 33.58 -23.09 10.95
N ALA A 524 33.70 -24.32 11.47
CA ALA A 524 33.77 -25.49 10.62
C ALA A 524 32.50 -25.54 9.77
N LEU A 525 32.66 -25.69 8.46
CA LEU A 525 31.53 -25.80 7.55
C LEU A 525 30.89 -27.18 7.75
N ASP A 526 29.92 -27.25 8.67
CA ASP A 526 29.07 -28.42 8.82
C ASP A 526 28.09 -28.53 7.63
N ALA A 527 27.37 -29.65 7.52
CA ALA A 527 26.51 -29.90 6.38
C ALA A 527 25.27 -28.97 6.27
N SER A 528 24.96 -28.16 7.30
CA SER A 528 23.66 -27.50 7.44
C SER A 528 23.72 -25.97 7.42
N SER A 529 24.51 -25.35 8.30
CA SER A 529 24.57 -23.89 8.40
C SER A 529 25.89 -23.40 8.99
N ALA A 530 26.27 -22.17 8.63
CA ALA A 530 27.41 -21.47 9.22
C ALA A 530 26.97 -20.14 9.84
N ARG A 531 27.62 -19.75 10.94
CA ARG A 531 27.46 -18.40 11.49
C ARG A 531 28.40 -17.44 10.79
N VAL A 532 27.86 -16.27 10.45
CA VAL A 532 28.61 -15.17 9.89
C VAL A 532 28.45 -13.94 10.76
N TYR A 533 29.56 -13.23 10.97
CA TYR A 533 29.58 -11.92 11.60
C TYR A 533 30.31 -10.96 10.68
N LEU A 534 29.89 -9.70 10.75
CA LEU A 534 30.44 -8.66 9.90
C LEU A 534 30.30 -7.31 10.61
N SER A 535 31.38 -6.56 10.65
CA SER A 535 31.40 -5.18 11.11
C SER A 535 32.22 -4.35 10.14
N LEU A 536 31.60 -3.35 9.52
CA LEU A 536 32.18 -2.53 8.46
C LEU A 536 32.00 -1.06 8.78
N ASP A 537 33.02 -0.25 8.51
CA ASP A 537 32.82 1.19 8.34
C ASP A 537 32.41 1.45 6.89
N LEU A 538 31.13 1.77 6.70
CA LEU A 538 30.55 2.04 5.38
C LEU A 538 31.22 3.24 4.71
N PHE A 539 31.72 4.22 5.47
CA PHE A 539 32.44 5.36 4.88
C PHE A 539 33.80 4.96 4.34
N ALA A 540 34.41 3.86 4.80
CA ALA A 540 35.63 3.32 4.23
C ALA A 540 35.41 2.56 2.91
N LEU A 541 34.15 2.24 2.57
CA LEU A 541 33.84 1.53 1.33
C LEU A 541 33.82 2.48 0.12
N PRO A 542 34.35 2.04 -1.05
CA PRO A 542 34.38 2.87 -2.25
C PRO A 542 32.99 3.38 -2.66
N GLY A 543 32.90 4.70 -2.90
CA GLY A 543 31.71 5.34 -3.45
C GLY A 543 30.51 5.43 -2.50
N PHE A 544 30.63 5.04 -1.22
CA PHE A 544 29.49 5.12 -0.29
C PHE A 544 29.01 6.58 -0.14
N PRO A 545 27.69 6.85 -0.24
CA PRO A 545 27.18 8.21 -0.18
C PRO A 545 27.38 8.83 1.20
N ARG A 546 28.02 10.01 1.25
CA ARG A 546 28.28 10.76 2.50
C ARG A 546 27.40 11.99 2.68
N GLY A 547 26.80 12.55 1.63
CA GLY A 547 25.99 13.77 1.76
C GLY A 547 24.71 13.55 2.60
N ALA A 548 24.24 14.57 3.31
CA ALA A 548 23.05 14.47 4.16
C ALA A 548 21.82 13.96 3.40
N ARG A 549 21.21 12.89 3.92
CA ARG A 549 20.05 12.19 3.36
C ARG A 549 19.63 11.01 4.24
N THR A 550 18.44 10.49 3.98
CA THR A 550 17.98 9.21 4.54
C THR A 550 18.34 8.07 3.60
N LEU A 551 19.05 7.07 4.11
CA LEU A 551 19.53 5.88 3.42
C LEU A 551 18.79 4.63 3.90
N TYR A 552 18.49 3.74 2.95
CA TYR A 552 17.90 2.43 3.20
C TYR A 552 18.87 1.36 2.73
N LEU A 553 19.53 0.70 3.68
CA LEU A 553 20.54 -0.31 3.42
C LEU A 553 19.91 -1.71 3.47
N TRP A 554 20.18 -2.49 2.44
CA TRP A 554 19.79 -3.88 2.30
C TRP A 554 21.04 -4.74 2.14
N ALA A 555 20.97 -5.99 2.58
CA ALA A 555 22.03 -6.97 2.39
C ALA A 555 21.48 -8.19 1.67
N PHE A 556 22.24 -8.71 0.71
CA PHE A 556 21.87 -9.83 -0.13
C PHE A 556 22.99 -10.87 -0.16
N THR A 557 22.64 -12.14 -0.04
CA THR A 557 23.59 -13.26 -0.19
C THR A 557 22.84 -14.47 -0.70
N SER A 558 23.24 -15.01 -1.84
CA SER A 558 22.53 -16.11 -2.52
C SER A 558 21.01 -15.87 -2.56
N GLY A 559 20.20 -16.71 -1.90
CA GLY A 559 18.75 -16.56 -1.82
C GLY A 559 18.23 -15.76 -0.62
N LEU A 560 19.10 -15.17 0.21
CA LEU A 560 18.71 -14.38 1.38
C LEU A 560 18.73 -12.88 1.11
N ARG A 561 17.78 -12.19 1.73
CA ARG A 561 17.73 -10.73 1.83
C ARG A 561 17.52 -10.33 3.28
N ALA A 562 18.25 -9.32 3.72
CA ALA A 562 18.06 -8.66 5.00
C ALA A 562 17.91 -7.14 4.84
N GLY A 563 17.22 -6.52 5.79
CA GLY A 563 16.91 -5.11 5.78
C GLY A 563 15.41 -4.82 5.55
N PRO A 564 15.05 -3.54 5.43
CA PRO A 564 15.96 -2.40 5.35
C PRO A 564 16.49 -1.98 6.73
N ALA A 565 17.79 -1.71 6.82
CA ALA A 565 18.37 -0.92 7.89
C ALA A 565 18.29 0.56 7.51
N LEU A 566 17.63 1.35 8.36
CA LEU A 566 17.38 2.78 8.11
C LEU A 566 18.44 3.64 8.80
N MET A 567 19.00 4.61 8.07
CA MET A 567 19.96 5.57 8.61
C MET A 567 19.73 6.96 8.02
N ALA A 568 19.80 7.99 8.87
CA ALA A 568 19.89 9.38 8.46
C ALA A 568 21.34 9.85 8.55
N LEU A 569 21.90 10.31 7.43
CA LEU A 569 23.13 11.08 7.41
C LEU A 569 22.78 12.55 7.60
N VAL A 570 23.34 13.17 8.64
CA VAL A 570 23.09 14.58 8.97
C VAL A 570 24.39 15.36 8.98
N THR A 571 24.36 16.64 8.59
CA THR A 571 25.51 17.52 8.79
C THR A 571 25.48 18.15 10.20
N PRO A 572 26.60 18.68 10.70
CA PRO A 572 26.62 19.40 11.98
C PRO A 572 25.60 20.52 12.07
N GLU A 573 25.37 21.24 10.97
CA GLU A 573 24.44 22.39 10.90
C GLU A 573 22.99 21.95 11.10
N MET A 574 22.63 20.75 10.65
CA MET A 574 21.28 20.19 10.86
C MET A 574 20.98 19.86 12.33
N LEU A 575 22.02 19.74 13.16
CA LEU A 575 21.90 19.46 14.59
C LEU A 575 22.05 20.73 15.45
N ALA A 576 22.37 21.87 14.85
CA ALA A 576 22.46 23.13 15.59
C ALA A 576 21.07 23.55 16.11
N PRO A 577 20.96 24.06 17.35
CA PRO A 577 19.71 24.61 17.84
C PRO A 577 19.29 25.80 16.96
N ALA A 578 18.02 25.78 16.53
CA ALA A 578 17.42 26.80 15.67
C ALA A 578 17.32 28.17 16.34
#